data_AF-A0A538HLM9-F1
#
_entry.id   AF-A0A538HLM9-F1
#
_cell.length_a   1.000
_cell.length_b   1.000
_cell.length_c   1.000
_cell.angle_alpha   90.00
_cell.angle_beta   90.00
_cell.angle_gamma   90.00
#
_symmetry.space_group_name_H-M   'P 1'
#
loop_
_entity.id
_entity.type
_entity.pdbx_description
1 polymer ?
#
loop_
_entity_poly.entity_id
_entity_poly.type
_entity_poly.pdbx_seq_one_letter_code
_entity_poly.pdbx_strand_id
1 'polypeptide(L)'
;MRRLATTPKLLASLAVVGAAASIAGLGTFAAFTSSTSAQNQALTSGTVSIILGAANRLTTGASGLVPGDTVERAVDITNNGTLANSQVGSIALTTNASPSSLLDTDTTNGLQMQIDSCPVAWTESGGPAYTYTCGGSPSVVLASRAVIGNSIALSNMSAVTGGNTDHLRVKLTLPAAAGNTLQTLSSTIGYVFTANQRTATSK
;
A
#
# COMPACT_ATOMS: atom_id res chain seq x y z
N MET A 1 60.07 59.03 61.20
CA MET A 1 59.50 58.79 62.55
C MET A 1 58.13 58.12 62.39
N ARG A 2 57.91 57.01 63.12
CA ARG A 2 56.62 56.37 63.52
C ARG A 2 55.75 55.76 62.40
N ARG A 3 55.71 54.42 62.25
CA ARG A 3 54.87 53.38 62.95
C ARG A 3 53.36 53.65 62.76
N LEU A 4 52.46 52.73 62.43
CA LEU A 4 52.24 51.30 62.80
C LEU A 4 51.57 50.56 61.60
N ALA A 5 51.89 49.28 61.30
CA ALA A 5 51.27 48.04 61.83
C ALA A 5 49.74 47.99 61.55
N THR A 6 49.08 46.97 60.99
CA THR A 6 49.26 45.50 60.98
C THR A 6 48.31 44.87 59.94
N THR A 7 48.76 43.86 59.19
CA THR A 7 47.89 42.81 58.62
C THR A 7 47.69 41.71 59.68
N PRO A 8 46.51 41.07 59.81
CA PRO A 8 46.23 39.83 59.08
C PRO A 8 44.76 39.66 58.65
N LYS A 9 44.47 39.21 57.42
CA LYS A 9 44.14 37.81 57.04
C LYS A 9 43.06 37.13 57.91
N LEU A 10 41.85 37.02 57.37
CA LEU A 10 40.96 35.85 57.44
C LEU A 10 39.90 36.04 56.34
N LEU A 11 40.08 35.40 55.18
CA LEU A 11 39.43 34.12 54.84
C LEU A 11 37.93 34.30 54.56
N ALA A 12 37.56 34.32 53.27
CA ALA A 12 36.60 33.35 52.71
C ALA A 12 36.25 33.69 51.24
N SER A 13 36.81 32.90 50.34
CA SER A 13 36.09 32.31 49.21
C SER A 13 35.57 33.22 48.10
N LEU A 14 36.46 33.63 47.19
CA LEU A 14 36.11 33.80 45.77
C LEU A 14 37.33 33.41 44.93
N ALA A 15 37.66 32.12 44.98
CA ALA A 15 38.77 31.57 44.25
C ALA A 15 38.29 31.07 42.87
N VAL A 16 39.00 31.54 41.84
CA VAL A 16 39.21 30.89 40.54
C VAL A 16 38.08 30.98 39.51
N VAL A 17 38.14 31.99 38.63
CA VAL A 17 38.19 31.81 37.16
C VAL A 17 38.91 33.03 36.58
N GLY A 18 40.09 32.86 35.96
CA GLY A 18 40.76 34.00 35.32
C GLY A 18 42.23 33.78 34.94
N ALA A 19 42.48 32.88 33.98
CA ALA A 19 43.72 32.77 33.20
C ALA A 19 43.45 31.77 32.07
N ALA A 20 43.91 31.86 30.83
CA ALA A 20 44.65 32.87 30.07
C ALA A 20 44.69 32.39 28.60
N ALA A 21 45.18 33.27 27.73
CA ALA A 21 45.90 32.97 26.49
C ALA A 21 45.10 32.67 25.20
N SER A 22 44.87 33.75 24.47
CA SER A 22 44.87 33.80 23.01
C SER A 22 46.21 33.31 22.43
N ILE A 23 46.18 32.30 21.56
CA ILE A 23 47.23 32.05 20.57
C ILE A 23 46.56 31.84 19.21
N ALA A 24 46.87 32.74 18.29
CA ALA A 24 46.58 32.63 16.88
C ALA A 24 47.38 31.47 16.28
N GLY A 25 46.69 30.44 15.81
CA GLY A 25 47.22 29.41 14.93
C GLY A 25 46.42 29.45 13.63
N LEU A 26 47.06 29.89 12.55
CA LEU A 26 46.49 30.02 11.22
C LEU A 26 45.98 28.65 10.71
N GLY A 27 44.69 28.57 10.39
CA GLY A 27 44.15 27.46 9.61
C GLY A 27 42.90 26.78 10.15
N THR A 28 41.83 27.53 10.38
CA THR A 28 40.47 26.96 10.41
C THR A 28 39.53 27.93 9.72
N PHE A 29 38.84 27.47 8.69
CA PHE A 29 37.70 28.18 8.12
C PHE A 29 36.70 28.42 9.25
N ALA A 30 36.50 29.67 9.65
CA ALA A 30 35.43 30.03 10.56
C ALA A 30 34.11 29.75 9.82
N ALA A 31 33.44 28.67 10.22
CA ALA A 31 32.09 28.37 9.80
C ALA A 31 31.15 29.46 10.34
N PHE A 32 30.93 30.49 9.53
CA PHE A 32 29.81 31.41 9.70
C PHE A 32 28.74 31.04 8.69
N THR A 33 27.81 30.18 9.09
CA THR A 33 26.45 30.28 8.54
C THR A 33 25.45 29.77 9.57
N SER A 34 24.80 30.75 10.22
CA SER A 34 23.49 30.71 10.85
C SER A 34 23.04 29.40 11.51
N SER A 35 23.09 29.36 12.85
CA SER A 35 22.13 28.57 13.61
C SER A 35 20.74 29.19 13.48
N THR A 36 20.00 28.82 12.43
CA THR A 36 18.55 28.75 12.57
C THR A 36 18.28 27.63 13.56
N SER A 37 17.50 27.88 14.62
CA SER A 37 16.87 26.79 15.36
C SER A 37 16.34 25.81 14.32
N ALA A 38 16.74 24.54 14.36
CA ALA A 38 16.02 23.54 13.60
C ALA A 38 14.56 23.73 14.00
N GLN A 39 13.74 24.25 13.08
CA GLN A 39 12.31 24.15 13.28
C GLN A 39 12.08 22.65 13.41
N ASN A 40 11.49 22.22 14.52
CA ASN A 40 11.04 20.84 14.65
C ASN A 40 10.01 20.62 13.54
N GLN A 41 10.49 20.22 12.35
CA GLN A 41 9.63 19.77 11.27
C GLN A 41 9.15 18.40 11.73
N ALA A 42 7.91 18.34 12.22
CA ALA A 42 7.25 17.07 12.46
C ALA A 42 7.17 16.33 11.12
N LEU A 43 8.06 15.36 10.91
CA LEU A 43 7.98 14.43 9.80
C LEU A 43 6.92 13.39 10.17
N THR A 44 5.66 13.69 9.83
CA THR A 44 4.57 12.73 9.99
C THR A 44 4.59 11.77 8.80
N SER A 45 4.90 10.50 9.04
CA SER A 45 4.61 9.44 8.07
C SER A 45 3.10 9.20 8.05
N GLY A 46 2.49 9.24 6.86
CA GLY A 46 1.09 8.85 6.69
C GLY A 46 0.94 7.34 6.82
N THR A 47 -0.06 6.88 7.56
CA THR A 47 -0.48 5.47 7.51
C THR A 47 -1.32 5.25 6.25
N VAL A 48 -1.08 4.13 5.56
CA VAL A 48 -1.92 3.67 4.44
C VAL A 48 -2.52 2.34 4.83
N SER A 49 -3.83 2.22 4.70
CA SER A 49 -4.56 0.97 4.87
C SER A 49 -5.42 0.75 3.64
N ILE A 50 -5.35 -0.45 3.07
CA ILE A 50 -6.26 -0.89 2.01
C ILE A 50 -7.34 -1.74 2.67
N ILE A 51 -8.60 -1.37 2.43
CA ILE A 51 -9.76 -2.11 2.92
C ILE A 51 -10.61 -2.59 1.75
N LEU A 52 -11.25 -3.75 1.94
CA LEU A 52 -12.30 -4.22 1.04
C LEU A 52 -13.63 -3.59 1.47
N GLY A 53 -14.36 -2.99 0.53
CA GLY A 53 -15.63 -2.32 0.81
C GLY A 53 -16.80 -3.27 1.08
N ALA A 54 -17.93 -2.71 1.52
CA ALA A 54 -19.17 -3.45 1.84
C ALA A 54 -19.77 -4.21 0.64
N ALA A 55 -19.40 -3.84 -0.60
CA ALA A 55 -19.78 -4.53 -1.83
C ALA A 55 -18.90 -5.77 -2.16
N ASN A 56 -18.03 -6.22 -1.25
CA ASN A 56 -17.18 -7.38 -1.50
C ASN A 56 -17.99 -8.67 -1.68
N ARG A 57 -17.94 -9.23 -2.89
CA ARG A 57 -18.58 -10.49 -3.27
C ARG A 57 -17.58 -11.62 -3.52
N LEU A 58 -16.28 -11.40 -3.33
CA LEU A 58 -15.25 -12.42 -3.63
C LEU A 58 -15.38 -13.69 -2.78
N THR A 59 -16.08 -13.63 -1.64
CA THR A 59 -16.39 -14.79 -0.79
C THR A 59 -17.59 -15.61 -1.27
N THR A 60 -18.31 -15.15 -2.29
CA THR A 60 -19.50 -15.84 -2.83
C THR A 60 -19.07 -16.91 -3.83
N GLY A 61 -19.26 -18.18 -3.46
CA GLY A 61 -18.96 -19.32 -4.31
C GLY A 61 -19.82 -19.40 -5.57
N ALA A 62 -19.41 -20.27 -6.50
CA ALA A 62 -20.20 -20.68 -7.66
C ALA A 62 -20.12 -22.20 -7.77
N SER A 63 -21.17 -22.82 -8.32
CA SER A 63 -21.27 -24.27 -8.47
C SER A 63 -21.86 -24.62 -9.83
N GLY A 64 -21.67 -25.87 -10.27
CA GLY A 64 -22.25 -26.37 -11.51
C GLY A 64 -21.69 -25.72 -12.78
N LEU A 65 -20.47 -25.18 -12.74
CA LEU A 65 -19.83 -24.56 -13.90
C LEU A 65 -19.60 -25.58 -15.01
N VAL A 66 -19.96 -25.21 -16.23
CA VAL A 66 -19.65 -25.94 -17.47
C VAL A 66 -18.69 -25.13 -18.35
N PRO A 67 -17.97 -25.78 -19.29
CA PRO A 67 -17.06 -25.08 -20.20
C PRO A 67 -17.76 -23.93 -20.93
N GLY A 68 -17.16 -22.74 -20.89
CA GLY A 68 -17.71 -21.50 -21.42
C GLY A 68 -18.39 -20.60 -20.38
N ASP A 69 -18.69 -21.12 -19.19
CA ASP A 69 -19.33 -20.32 -18.14
C ASP A 69 -18.42 -19.22 -17.60
N THR A 70 -19.08 -18.14 -17.16
CA THR A 70 -18.43 -17.02 -16.50
C THR A 70 -19.06 -16.73 -15.15
N VAL A 71 -18.23 -16.36 -14.19
CA VAL A 71 -18.64 -15.96 -12.84
C VAL A 71 -18.06 -14.58 -12.56
N GLU A 72 -18.93 -13.62 -12.25
CA GLU A 72 -18.51 -12.25 -11.95
C GLU A 72 -18.72 -11.93 -10.47
N ARG A 73 -17.82 -11.17 -9.86
CA ARG A 73 -17.90 -10.68 -8.48
C ARG A 73 -17.40 -9.25 -8.42
N ALA A 74 -18.16 -8.38 -7.74
CA ALA A 74 -17.68 -7.02 -7.44
C ALA A 74 -16.84 -6.99 -6.15
N VAL A 75 -15.89 -6.06 -6.12
CA VAL A 75 -15.14 -5.69 -4.93
C VAL A 75 -14.70 -4.24 -5.03
N ASP A 76 -14.85 -3.50 -3.94
CA ASP A 76 -14.30 -2.15 -3.83
C ASP A 76 -12.97 -2.21 -3.09
N ILE A 77 -11.96 -1.55 -3.65
CA ILE A 77 -10.66 -1.36 -3.02
C ILE A 77 -10.51 0.11 -2.67
N THR A 78 -10.45 0.42 -1.38
CA THR A 78 -10.28 1.79 -0.90
C THR A 78 -8.93 1.96 -0.23
N ASN A 79 -8.21 3.01 -0.59
CA ASN A 79 -7.08 3.49 0.20
C ASN A 79 -7.58 4.47 1.25
N ASN A 80 -7.65 4.01 2.49
CA ASN A 80 -8.19 4.76 3.63
C ASN A 80 -7.18 5.75 4.23
N GLY A 81 -6.09 6.08 3.53
CA GLY A 81 -5.17 7.13 3.92
C GLY A 81 -5.85 8.50 3.89
N THR A 82 -5.82 9.23 5.01
CA THR A 82 -6.57 10.48 5.20
C THR A 82 -5.85 11.74 4.71
N LEU A 83 -4.60 11.62 4.27
CA LEU A 83 -3.81 12.71 3.73
C LEU A 83 -3.60 12.50 2.23
N ALA A 84 -3.64 13.57 1.42
CA ALA A 84 -3.35 13.49 -0.02
C ALA A 84 -1.94 12.93 -0.34
N ASN A 85 -1.04 12.90 0.65
CA ASN A 85 0.31 12.31 0.57
C ASN A 85 0.38 10.82 1.00
N SER A 86 -0.75 10.21 1.41
CA SER A 86 -0.89 8.77 1.68
C SER A 86 -0.96 7.96 0.38
N GLN A 87 0.08 8.14 -0.44
CA GLN A 87 0.23 7.50 -1.74
C GLN A 87 1.07 6.24 -1.63
N VAL A 88 0.64 5.18 -2.31
CA VAL A 88 1.38 3.94 -2.51
C VAL A 88 1.89 3.87 -3.95
N GLY A 89 2.96 3.11 -4.19
CA GLY A 89 3.58 3.01 -5.50
C GLY A 89 2.77 2.14 -6.46
N SER A 90 2.16 1.07 -5.95
CA SER A 90 1.30 0.18 -6.71
C SER A 90 0.39 -0.62 -5.79
N ILE A 91 -0.64 -1.23 -6.38
CA ILE A 91 -1.45 -2.27 -5.75
C ILE A 91 -1.22 -3.54 -6.55
N ALA A 92 -0.90 -4.63 -5.86
CA ALA A 92 -0.66 -5.95 -6.45
C ALA A 92 -1.65 -6.98 -5.93
N LEU A 93 -1.97 -7.97 -6.74
CA LEU A 93 -2.84 -9.10 -6.41
C LEU A 93 -2.03 -10.39 -6.30
N THR A 94 -2.20 -11.10 -5.20
CA THR A 94 -1.82 -12.50 -5.04
C THR A 94 -3.08 -13.33 -4.88
N THR A 95 -3.15 -14.46 -5.58
CA THR A 95 -4.26 -15.41 -5.52
C THR A 95 -3.72 -16.81 -5.25
N ASN A 96 -4.30 -17.48 -4.27
CA ASN A 96 -3.97 -18.85 -3.87
C ASN A 96 -5.23 -19.72 -3.88
N ALA A 97 -5.08 -21.05 -3.88
CA ALA A 97 -6.20 -21.97 -3.78
C ALA A 97 -6.03 -22.95 -2.62
N SER A 98 -7.06 -23.10 -1.77
CA SER A 98 -7.12 -24.14 -0.74
C SER A 98 -8.58 -24.40 -0.31
N PRO A 99 -9.17 -25.56 -0.67
CA PRO A 99 -8.60 -26.64 -1.48
C PRO A 99 -8.23 -26.20 -2.91
N SER A 100 -7.28 -26.91 -3.52
CA SER A 100 -6.79 -26.71 -4.90
C SER A 100 -7.11 -27.93 -5.77
N SER A 101 -7.29 -27.71 -7.06
CA SER A 101 -7.60 -28.72 -8.08
C SER A 101 -7.10 -28.29 -9.47
N LEU A 102 -7.42 -29.07 -10.52
CA LEU A 102 -7.12 -28.67 -11.91
C LEU A 102 -7.84 -27.39 -12.33
N LEU A 103 -8.91 -26.96 -11.64
CA LEU A 103 -9.56 -25.69 -11.91
C LEU A 103 -8.62 -24.49 -11.70
N ASP A 104 -7.63 -24.58 -10.81
CA ASP A 104 -6.69 -23.48 -10.55
C ASP A 104 -5.25 -23.77 -11.01
N THR A 105 -4.88 -25.05 -11.14
CA THR A 105 -3.53 -25.45 -11.54
C THR A 105 -3.34 -25.62 -13.05
N ASP A 106 -4.41 -25.91 -13.81
CA ASP A 106 -4.33 -25.91 -15.28
C ASP A 106 -4.38 -24.46 -15.79
N THR A 107 -3.23 -23.96 -16.25
CA THR A 107 -3.08 -22.58 -16.70
C THR A 107 -3.76 -22.29 -18.05
N THR A 108 -4.13 -23.33 -18.80
CA THR A 108 -4.69 -23.21 -20.16
C THR A 108 -6.20 -23.44 -20.15
N ASN A 109 -6.65 -24.55 -19.54
CA ASN A 109 -8.05 -24.97 -19.55
C ASN A 109 -8.73 -24.84 -18.18
N GLY A 110 -7.97 -24.49 -17.12
CA GLY A 110 -8.53 -24.10 -15.83
C GLY A 110 -9.09 -22.68 -15.86
N LEU A 111 -9.56 -22.23 -14.70
CA LEU A 111 -10.19 -20.93 -14.51
C LEU A 111 -9.25 -19.80 -14.94
N GLN A 112 -9.77 -18.92 -15.79
CA GLN A 112 -9.12 -17.71 -16.25
C GLN A 112 -9.77 -16.51 -15.56
N MET A 113 -8.96 -15.56 -15.08
CA MET A 113 -9.38 -14.35 -14.40
C MET A 113 -9.08 -13.12 -15.24
N GLN A 114 -10.05 -12.21 -15.30
CA GLN A 114 -9.90 -10.82 -15.76
C GLN A 114 -10.42 -9.90 -14.65
N ILE A 115 -9.84 -8.69 -14.55
CA ILE A 115 -10.33 -7.65 -13.65
C ILE A 115 -10.51 -6.36 -14.43
N ASP A 116 -11.69 -5.76 -14.28
CA ASP A 116 -12.02 -4.46 -14.86
C ASP A 116 -12.45 -3.50 -13.74
N SER A 117 -12.12 -2.22 -13.89
CA SER A 117 -12.63 -1.15 -13.02
C SER A 117 -13.80 -0.44 -13.69
N CYS A 118 -14.68 0.12 -12.87
CA CYS A 118 -15.72 1.06 -13.29
C CYS A 118 -15.53 2.38 -12.52
N PRO A 119 -15.76 3.56 -13.13
CA PRO A 119 -15.69 4.84 -12.43
C PRO A 119 -16.73 5.00 -11.30
N VAL A 120 -17.74 4.15 -11.27
CA VAL A 120 -18.81 4.09 -10.26
C VAL A 120 -18.99 2.65 -9.79
N ALA A 121 -19.67 2.45 -8.66
CA ALA A 121 -20.00 1.11 -8.19
C ALA A 121 -20.73 0.28 -9.26
N TRP A 122 -20.34 -0.98 -9.40
CA TRP A 122 -20.96 -1.91 -10.33
C TRP A 122 -22.41 -2.19 -9.91
N THR A 123 -23.34 -2.13 -10.87
CA THR A 123 -24.74 -2.46 -10.63
C THR A 123 -24.94 -3.97 -10.79
N GLU A 124 -25.18 -4.66 -9.67
CA GLU A 124 -25.47 -6.10 -9.59
C GLU A 124 -26.88 -6.38 -10.12
N SER A 125 -27.03 -7.43 -10.94
CA SER A 125 -28.33 -7.89 -11.42
C SER A 125 -28.39 -9.42 -11.58
N GLY A 126 -29.60 -9.98 -11.48
CA GLY A 126 -29.87 -11.42 -11.56
C GLY A 126 -29.84 -12.13 -10.19
N GLY A 127 -30.25 -13.41 -10.19
CA GLY A 127 -29.92 -14.37 -9.13
C GLY A 127 -28.63 -15.12 -9.48
N PRO A 128 -28.15 -16.12 -8.71
CA PRO A 128 -26.98 -16.90 -9.10
C PRO A 128 -27.18 -17.49 -10.52
N ALA A 129 -26.39 -17.12 -11.53
CA ALA A 129 -25.17 -16.31 -11.53
C ALA A 129 -25.39 -14.77 -11.63
N TYR A 130 -24.85 -14.03 -10.64
CA TYR A 130 -24.87 -12.56 -10.64
C TYR A 130 -24.10 -11.99 -11.83
N THR A 131 -24.64 -10.93 -12.42
CA THR A 131 -24.01 -10.14 -13.50
C THR A 131 -23.84 -8.70 -13.06
N TYR A 132 -22.82 -8.03 -13.60
CA TYR A 132 -22.48 -6.67 -13.20
C TYR A 132 -22.40 -5.74 -14.40
N THR A 133 -23.13 -4.63 -14.32
CA THR A 133 -23.11 -3.58 -15.34
C THR A 133 -22.41 -2.33 -14.81
N CYS A 134 -21.55 -1.74 -15.63
CA CYS A 134 -20.87 -0.49 -15.30
C CYS A 134 -21.71 0.67 -15.81
N GLY A 135 -22.07 1.62 -14.94
CA GLY A 135 -22.77 2.86 -15.31
C GLY A 135 -21.90 3.89 -16.04
N GLY A 136 -20.65 3.54 -16.34
CA GLY A 136 -19.68 4.38 -17.06
C GLY A 136 -18.86 3.55 -18.06
N SER A 137 -17.67 4.03 -18.41
CA SER A 137 -16.75 3.30 -19.28
C SER A 137 -15.79 2.45 -18.45
N PRO A 138 -15.87 1.10 -18.52
CA PRO A 138 -14.96 0.25 -17.77
C PRO A 138 -13.54 0.32 -18.36
N SER A 139 -12.54 0.14 -17.50
CA SER A 139 -11.13 0.03 -17.89
C SER A 139 -10.56 -1.31 -17.47
N VAL A 140 -9.70 -1.91 -18.29
CA VAL A 140 -9.03 -3.16 -17.93
C VAL A 140 -7.97 -2.87 -16.86
N VAL A 141 -8.06 -3.57 -15.73
CA VAL A 141 -7.11 -3.51 -14.61
C VAL A 141 -6.13 -4.68 -14.68
N LEU A 142 -6.64 -5.86 -15.04
CA LEU A 142 -5.88 -7.08 -15.29
C LEU A 142 -6.47 -7.80 -16.49
N ALA A 143 -5.67 -7.97 -17.55
CA ALA A 143 -6.04 -8.77 -18.72
C ALA A 143 -6.24 -10.25 -18.35
N SER A 144 -7.01 -10.97 -19.19
CA SER A 144 -7.31 -12.38 -18.96
C SER A 144 -6.05 -13.23 -18.82
N ARG A 145 -6.00 -14.05 -17.76
CA ARG A 145 -4.88 -14.97 -17.45
C ARG A 145 -5.34 -16.08 -16.50
N ALA A 146 -4.51 -17.11 -16.30
CA ALA A 146 -4.78 -18.16 -15.31
C ALA A 146 -5.08 -17.57 -13.92
N VAL A 147 -6.02 -18.16 -13.19
CA VAL A 147 -6.53 -17.59 -11.93
C VAL A 147 -5.45 -17.44 -10.85
N ILE A 148 -4.47 -18.35 -10.77
CA ILE A 148 -3.38 -18.29 -9.79
C ILE A 148 -2.29 -17.30 -10.23
N GLY A 149 -1.72 -16.61 -9.26
CA GLY A 149 -0.88 -15.45 -9.48
C GLY A 149 -0.20 -14.98 -8.21
N ASN A 150 1.03 -14.49 -8.34
CA ASN A 150 1.80 -13.99 -7.20
C ASN A 150 2.26 -12.56 -7.48
N SER A 151 1.87 -11.62 -6.62
CA SER A 151 2.26 -10.21 -6.67
C SER A 151 2.10 -9.57 -8.06
N ILE A 152 0.93 -9.77 -8.66
CA ILE A 152 0.63 -9.24 -10.00
C ILE A 152 0.24 -7.78 -9.85
N ALA A 153 1.01 -6.88 -10.46
CA ALA A 153 0.69 -5.47 -10.48
C ALA A 153 -0.65 -5.21 -11.20
N LEU A 154 -1.55 -4.48 -10.54
CA LEU A 154 -2.81 -4.05 -11.12
C LEU A 154 -2.62 -2.67 -11.76
N SER A 155 -3.11 -2.52 -12.99
CA SER A 155 -3.04 -1.27 -13.74
C SER A 155 -4.26 -0.39 -13.47
N ASN A 156 -4.18 0.92 -13.79
CA ASN A 156 -5.32 1.85 -13.73
C ASN A 156 -6.00 1.95 -12.35
N MET A 157 -5.26 1.72 -11.27
CA MET A 157 -5.75 1.80 -9.89
C MET A 157 -5.70 3.25 -9.38
N SER A 158 -6.86 3.85 -9.11
CA SER A 158 -6.97 5.19 -8.52
C SER A 158 -6.68 5.20 -7.01
N ALA A 159 -6.91 4.07 -6.32
CA ALA A 159 -6.64 3.86 -4.90
C ALA A 159 -5.14 3.84 -4.57
N VAL A 160 -4.24 4.03 -5.55
CA VAL A 160 -2.84 4.37 -5.24
C VAL A 160 -2.72 5.71 -4.50
N THR A 161 -3.73 6.57 -4.60
CA THR A 161 -3.86 7.83 -3.85
C THR A 161 -4.83 7.68 -2.69
N GLY A 162 -4.48 8.22 -1.53
CA GLY A 162 -5.33 8.21 -0.34
C GLY A 162 -6.69 8.87 -0.58
N GLY A 163 -7.75 8.26 -0.04
CA GLY A 163 -9.14 8.70 -0.17
C GLY A 163 -9.88 8.16 -1.40
N ASN A 164 -9.17 7.55 -2.36
CA ASN A 164 -9.79 7.01 -3.56
C ASN A 164 -10.26 5.56 -3.38
N THR A 165 -11.31 5.20 -4.14
CA THR A 165 -11.87 3.87 -4.23
C THR A 165 -11.90 3.41 -5.68
N ASP A 166 -11.39 2.21 -5.94
CA ASP A 166 -11.55 1.52 -7.20
C ASP A 166 -12.71 0.52 -7.11
N HIS A 167 -13.71 0.66 -7.98
CA HIS A 167 -14.82 -0.26 -8.10
C HIS A 167 -14.49 -1.36 -9.11
N LEU A 168 -14.09 -2.53 -8.62
CA LEU A 168 -13.60 -3.61 -9.45
C LEU A 168 -14.66 -4.69 -9.67
N ARG A 169 -14.62 -5.30 -10.85
CA ARG A 169 -15.29 -6.56 -11.15
C ARG A 169 -14.23 -7.60 -11.50
N VAL A 170 -14.19 -8.67 -10.72
CA VAL A 170 -13.42 -9.88 -11.02
C VAL A 170 -14.31 -10.82 -11.81
N LYS A 171 -13.86 -11.19 -13.01
CA LYS A 171 -14.53 -12.14 -13.89
C LYS A 171 -13.69 -13.41 -14.01
N LEU A 172 -14.21 -14.52 -13.49
CA LEU A 172 -13.68 -15.85 -13.75
C LEU A 172 -14.40 -16.45 -14.96
N THR A 173 -13.65 -17.18 -15.79
CA THR A 173 -14.16 -17.92 -16.95
C THR A 173 -13.61 -19.33 -16.88
N LEU A 174 -14.48 -20.34 -17.00
CA LEU A 174 -14.04 -21.69 -17.32
C LEU A 174 -13.94 -21.78 -18.85
N PRO A 175 -12.74 -21.95 -19.46
CA PRO A 175 -12.59 -21.97 -20.91
C PRO A 175 -13.50 -23.00 -21.60
N ALA A 176 -13.99 -22.68 -22.79
CA ALA A 176 -14.78 -23.62 -23.59
C ALA A 176 -14.02 -24.89 -23.97
N ALA A 177 -12.68 -24.84 -23.96
CA ALA A 177 -11.80 -25.99 -24.17
C ALA A 177 -11.61 -26.88 -22.92
N ALA A 178 -12.22 -26.52 -21.78
CA ALA A 178 -12.14 -27.32 -20.55
C ALA A 178 -12.74 -28.72 -20.78
N GLY A 179 -11.89 -29.74 -20.67
CA GLY A 179 -12.27 -31.13 -20.87
C GLY A 179 -12.89 -31.78 -19.63
N ASN A 180 -13.28 -33.04 -19.78
CA ASN A 180 -13.96 -33.81 -18.72
C ASN A 180 -13.11 -34.00 -17.45
N THR A 181 -11.79 -33.82 -17.52
CA THR A 181 -10.87 -33.88 -16.38
C THR A 181 -11.10 -32.76 -15.36
N LEU A 182 -11.76 -31.67 -15.74
CA LEU A 182 -12.09 -30.56 -14.84
C LEU A 182 -13.49 -30.68 -14.22
N GLN A 183 -14.29 -31.69 -14.60
CA GLN A 183 -15.63 -31.88 -14.07
C GLN A 183 -15.61 -32.26 -12.59
N THR A 184 -16.64 -31.85 -11.84
CA THR A 184 -16.86 -32.18 -10.42
C THR A 184 -15.77 -31.70 -9.45
N LEU A 185 -14.74 -31.01 -9.96
CA LEU A 185 -13.69 -30.43 -9.14
C LEU A 185 -14.17 -29.18 -8.42
N SER A 186 -13.46 -28.84 -7.36
CA SER A 186 -13.70 -27.62 -6.59
C SER A 186 -12.37 -27.03 -6.16
N SER A 187 -12.28 -25.70 -6.25
CA SER A 187 -11.16 -24.92 -5.75
C SER A 187 -11.71 -23.71 -4.98
N THR A 188 -11.09 -23.37 -3.86
CA THR A 188 -11.42 -22.15 -3.12
C THR A 188 -10.32 -21.13 -3.35
N ILE A 189 -10.61 -20.10 -4.13
CA ILE A 189 -9.65 -19.04 -4.47
C ILE A 189 -9.62 -17.98 -3.37
N GLY A 190 -8.45 -17.78 -2.76
CA GLY A 190 -8.15 -16.63 -1.92
C GLY A 190 -7.60 -15.48 -2.74
N TYR A 191 -7.98 -14.25 -2.38
CA TYR A 191 -7.52 -13.02 -3.02
C TYR A 191 -6.87 -12.12 -1.97
N VAL A 192 -5.64 -11.68 -2.23
CA VAL A 192 -4.88 -10.78 -1.35
C VAL A 192 -4.41 -9.59 -2.17
N PHE A 193 -4.93 -8.41 -1.83
CA PHE A 193 -4.49 -7.15 -2.42
C PHE A 193 -3.46 -6.50 -1.51
N THR A 194 -2.27 -6.25 -2.05
CA THR A 194 -1.15 -5.66 -1.33
C THR A 194 -0.82 -4.30 -1.91
N ALA A 195 -0.84 -3.26 -1.08
CA ALA A 195 -0.29 -1.97 -1.45
C ALA A 195 1.22 -1.96 -1.22
N ASN A 196 1.99 -1.68 -2.27
CA ASN A 196 3.43 -1.56 -2.20
C ASN A 196 3.81 -0.09 -1.98
N GLN A 197 4.72 0.18 -1.04
CA GLN A 197 5.18 1.54 -0.77
C GLN A 197 5.85 2.17 -2.00
N ARG A 198 5.72 3.48 -2.16
CA ARG A 198 6.47 4.23 -3.19
C ARG A 198 7.97 4.08 -2.96
N THR A 199 8.74 4.08 -4.04
CA THR A 199 10.21 4.24 -3.94
C THR A 199 10.51 5.56 -3.23
N ALA A 200 11.48 5.53 -2.31
CA ALA A 200 11.88 6.72 -1.56
C ALA A 200 12.42 7.81 -2.51
N THR A 201 12.01 9.06 -2.28
CA THR A 201 12.54 10.25 -2.94
C THR A 201 13.10 11.18 -1.89
N SER A 202 14.25 11.83 -2.14
CA SER A 202 14.77 12.89 -1.27
C SER A 202 13.70 13.98 -1.07
N LYS A 203 13.62 14.53 0.14
CA LYS A 203 12.68 15.59 0.53
C LYS A 203 13.44 16.84 0.95
#